data_AF-A0A5K1CUU2-F1
#
_entry.id   AF-A0A5K1CUU2-F1
#
_cell.length_a   1.000
_cell.length_b   1.000
_cell.length_c   1.000
_cell.angle_alpha   90.00
_cell.angle_beta   90.00
_cell.angle_gamma   90.00
#
_symmetry.space_group_name_H-M   'P 1'
#
loop_
_entity.id
_entity.type
_entity.pdbx_description
1 polymer ?
#
loop_
_entity_poly.entity_id
_entity_poly.type
_entity_poly.pdbx_seq_one_letter_code
_entity_poly.pdbx_strand_id
1 'polypeptide(L)' 'AVLFGEFECMGPGANSSMRVAYSKQLSECEAVPFMDISFIDGDEWAFPPLYQPQSNSSSLQPSCHRKEGILLQPY' A
#
# COMPACT_ATOMS: atom_id res chain seq x y z
N ALA A 1 -4.63 -2.91 17.34
CA ALA A 1 -5.26 -3.81 16.35
C ALA A 1 -4.18 -4.34 15.41
N VAL A 2 -4.35 -5.52 14.84
CA VAL A 2 -3.38 -6.12 13.90
C VAL A 2 -4.02 -6.14 12.50
N LEU A 3 -3.24 -5.87 11.46
CA LEU A 3 -3.68 -5.92 10.06
C LEU A 3 -3.03 -7.11 9.36
N PHE A 4 -3.84 -7.99 8.76
CA PHE A 4 -3.41 -9.06 7.88
C PHE A 4 -4.07 -8.87 6.51
N GLY A 5 -3.27 -8.48 5.51
CA GLY A 5 -3.76 -8.14 4.17
C GLY A 5 -3.20 -9.06 3.08
N GLU A 6 -4.03 -9.42 2.11
CA GLU A 6 -3.64 -10.10 0.85
C GLU A 6 -3.99 -9.15 -0.32
N PHE A 7 -3.12 -9.03 -1.34
CA PHE A 7 -3.36 -8.22 -2.54
C PHE A 7 -2.95 -9.02 -3.79
N GLU A 8 -3.82 -9.07 -4.80
CA GLU A 8 -3.60 -9.70 -6.11
C GLU A 8 -2.90 -11.08 -6.10
N CYS A 9 -3.17 -11.88 -5.06
CA CYS A 9 -2.62 -13.22 -4.95
C CYS A 9 -3.30 -14.16 -5.96
N MET A 10 -2.51 -15.02 -6.61
CA MET A 10 -3.00 -15.94 -7.65
C MET A 10 -2.65 -17.41 -7.33
N GLY A 11 -3.38 -18.33 -7.96
CA GLY A 11 -3.19 -19.78 -7.81
C GLY A 11 -4.13 -20.43 -6.77
N PRO A 12 -4.08 -21.78 -6.62
CA PRO A 12 -5.05 -22.51 -5.81
C PRO A 12 -5.10 -22.11 -4.33
N GLY A 13 -3.99 -21.64 -3.77
CA GLY A 13 -3.88 -21.22 -2.38
C GLY A 13 -4.42 -19.81 -2.09
N ALA A 14 -4.65 -18.99 -3.11
CA ALA A 14 -5.07 -17.59 -2.95
C ALA A 14 -6.58 -17.42 -2.70
N ASN A 15 -7.33 -18.52 -2.59
CA ASN A 15 -8.75 -18.45 -2.31
C ASN A 15 -9.01 -17.82 -0.92
N SER A 16 -9.68 -16.67 -0.92
CA SER A 16 -9.97 -15.87 0.28
C SER A 16 -11.28 -16.26 0.99
N SER A 17 -12.14 -17.08 0.37
CA SER A 17 -13.49 -17.37 0.88
C SER A 17 -13.51 -18.10 2.23
N MET A 18 -12.43 -18.80 2.59
CA MET A 18 -12.32 -19.55 3.85
C MET A 18 -11.30 -18.93 4.81
N ARG A 19 -10.88 -17.68 4.57
CA ARG A 19 -9.97 -16.99 5.48
C ARG A 19 -10.71 -16.51 6.73
N VAL A 20 -9.94 -16.28 7.78
CA VAL A 20 -10.38 -15.72 9.05
C VAL A 20 -10.98 -14.32 8.88
N ALA A 21 -11.93 -13.94 9.73
CA ALA A 21 -12.68 -12.68 9.59
C ALA A 21 -11.84 -11.40 9.72
N TYR A 22 -10.65 -11.48 10.35
CA TYR A 22 -9.72 -10.37 10.46
C TYR A 22 -8.74 -10.27 9.28
N SER A 23 -8.79 -11.21 8.33
CA SER A 23 -8.05 -11.10 7.07
C SER A 23 -8.75 -10.12 6.14
N LYS A 24 -7.97 -9.40 5.34
CA LYS A 24 -8.48 -8.38 4.43
C LYS A 24 -7.91 -8.59 3.03
N GLN A 25 -8.78 -8.61 2.02
CA GLN A 25 -8.35 -8.39 0.64
C GLN A 25 -8.18 -6.89 0.43
N LEU A 26 -6.96 -6.46 0.12
CA LEU A 26 -6.65 -5.06 -0.06
C LEU A 26 -7.12 -4.60 -1.44
N SER A 27 -7.63 -3.38 -1.52
CA SER A 27 -7.68 -2.65 -2.79
C SER A 27 -6.28 -2.17 -3.18
N GLU A 28 -6.08 -1.82 -4.45
CA GLU A 28 -4.82 -1.24 -4.93
C GLU A 28 -4.40 -0.05 -4.05
N CYS A 29 -5.36 0.81 -3.71
CA CYS A 29 -5.15 1.97 -2.85
C CYS A 29 -4.67 1.65 -1.43
N GLU A 30 -5.13 0.54 -0.89
CA GLU A 30 -4.71 0.09 0.44
C GLU A 30 -3.36 -0.64 0.38
N ALA A 31 -3.00 -1.19 -0.78
CA ALA A 31 -1.76 -1.93 -0.98
C ALA A 31 -0.57 -1.03 -1.35
N VAL A 32 -0.81 0.07 -2.07
CA VAL A 32 0.24 1.01 -2.55
C VAL A 32 1.23 1.45 -1.46
N PRO A 33 0.81 1.81 -0.24
CA PRO A 33 1.75 2.23 0.81
C PRO A 33 2.78 1.15 1.20
N PHE A 34 2.54 -0.12 0.85
CA PHE A 34 3.41 -1.25 1.16
C PHE A 34 4.28 -1.69 -0.03
N MET A 35 4.08 -1.12 -1.22
CA MET A 35 4.77 -1.51 -2.45
C MET A 35 5.89 -0.56 -2.85
N ASP A 36 5.88 0.66 -2.31
CA ASP A 36 6.87 1.69 -2.61
C ASP A 36 8.08 1.60 -1.69
N ILE A 37 9.24 2.08 -2.16
CA ILE A 37 10.48 2.10 -1.37
C ILE A 37 10.39 3.00 -0.13
N SER A 38 9.47 3.97 -0.13
CA SER A 38 9.13 4.79 1.04
C SER A 38 8.57 3.97 2.21
N PHE A 39 8.11 2.73 2.01
CA PHE A 39 7.67 1.86 3.11
C PHE A 39 8.80 1.54 4.10
N ILE A 40 10.06 1.57 3.63
CA ILE A 40 11.25 1.21 4.41
C ILE A 40 12.22 2.40 4.55
N ASP A 41 11.76 3.62 4.32
CA ASP A 41 12.58 4.84 4.29
C ASP A 41 13.81 4.71 3.38
N GLY A 42 13.67 3.97 2.27
CA GLY A 42 14.82 3.57 1.46
C GLY A 42 15.46 4.71 0.67
N ASP A 43 14.81 5.86 0.56
CA ASP A 43 15.42 7.07 0.03
C ASP A 43 16.61 7.56 0.89
N GLU A 44 16.63 7.22 2.19
CA GLU A 44 17.72 7.59 3.09
C GLU A 44 18.96 6.70 2.97
N TRP A 45 18.78 5.41 2.63
CA TRP A 45 19.85 4.41 2.77
C TRP A 45 20.02 3.44 1.59
N ALA A 46 19.00 3.24 0.76
CA ALA A 46 19.07 2.27 -0.33
C ALA A 46 19.76 2.83 -1.59
N PHE A 47 19.90 4.17 -1.70
CA PHE A 47 20.54 4.82 -2.83
C PHE A 47 21.86 5.50 -2.44
N PRO A 48 22.91 5.40 -3.27
CA PRO A 48 24.15 6.14 -3.06
C PRO A 48 23.94 7.65 -3.31
N PRO A 49 24.78 8.54 -2.74
CA PRO A 49 24.63 10.00 -2.82
C PRO A 49 24.62 10.63 -4.23
N LEU A 50 24.93 9.85 -5.28
CA LEU A 50 24.88 10.30 -6.68
C LEU A 50 23.62 9.81 -7.43
N TYR A 51 22.69 9.18 -6.75
CA TYR A 51 21.39 8.90 -7.32
C TYR A 51 20.52 10.14 -7.12
N GLN A 52 20.24 10.86 -8.21
CA GLN A 52 19.09 11.76 -8.25
C GLN A 52 17.92 10.94 -8.77
N PRO A 53 17.08 10.32 -7.90
CA PRO A 53 15.79 9.85 -8.38
C PRO A 53 15.09 11.11 -8.87
N GLN A 54 14.72 11.15 -10.15
CA GLN A 54 13.98 12.28 -10.69
C GLN A 54 12.78 12.49 -9.77
N SER A 55 12.74 13.64 -9.10
CA SER A 55 11.71 14.07 -8.14
C SER A 55 10.32 14.25 -8.77
N ASN A 56 10.12 13.68 -9.96
CA ASN A 56 8.97 13.89 -10.81
C ASN A 56 8.44 12.52 -11.28
N SER A 57 8.27 11.55 -10.38
CA SER A 57 7.37 10.41 -10.64
C SER A 57 5.98 10.73 -10.14
N SER A 58 5.34 11.68 -10.83
CA SER A 58 3.90 11.88 -10.79
C SER A 58 3.14 10.74 -11.51
N SER A 59 3.76 9.58 -11.72
CA SER A 59 3.25 8.51 -12.60
C SER A 59 2.97 7.17 -11.92
N LEU A 60 3.10 7.08 -10.60
CA LEU A 60 2.59 5.93 -9.82
C LEU A 60 1.77 6.38 -8.61
N GLN A 61 1.14 7.57 -8.67
CA GLN A 61 -0.03 7.75 -7.83
C GLN A 61 -1.07 6.76 -8.36
N PRO A 62 -1.48 5.75 -7.58
CA PRO A 62 -2.67 5.00 -7.94
C PRO A 62 -3.81 6.04 -8.09
N SER A 63 -4.77 5.75 -8.96
CA SER A 63 -5.98 6.58 -9.15
C SER A 63 -6.89 6.62 -7.90
N CYS A 64 -6.33 6.34 -6.71
CA CYS A 64 -6.93 6.66 -5.43
C CYS A 64 -6.91 8.17 -5.27
N HIS A 65 -8.06 8.80 -5.40
CA HIS A 65 -8.21 10.07 -4.74
C HIS A 65 -8.11 9.80 -3.24
N ARG A 66 -6.97 10.12 -2.63
CA ARG A 66 -6.85 10.26 -1.18
C ARG A 66 -7.91 11.27 -0.78
N LYS A 67 -9.05 10.82 -0.26
CA LYS A 67 -9.96 11.70 0.48
C LYS A 67 -9.21 12.04 1.77
N GLU A 68 -8.42 13.10 1.71
CA GLU A 68 -7.98 13.85 2.88
C GLU A 68 -9.22 14.14 3.73
N GLY A 69 -9.17 13.81 5.02
CA GLY A 69 -10.20 14.23 5.97
C GLY A 69 -10.91 13.05 6.65
N ILE A 70 -10.24 12.49 7.65
CA ILE A 70 -10.93 12.04 8.86
C ILE A 70 -11.54 13.31 9.48
N LEU A 71 -12.79 13.63 9.14
CA LEU A 71 -13.64 14.40 10.04
C LEU A 71 -14.50 13.39 10.79
N LEU A 72 -14.18 13.29 12.09
CA LEU A 72 -15.04 12.75 13.11
C LEU A 72 -16.49 13.18 12.87
N GLN A 73 -17.47 12.28 12.94
CA GLN A 73 -18.40 12.22 14.08
C GLN A 73 -19.53 11.19 13.87
N PRO A 74 -20.16 10.73 14.97
CA PRO A 74 -20.78 9.43 15.10
C PRO A 74 -22.23 9.44 14.61
N TYR A 75 -22.66 8.31 14.06
CA TYR A 75 -23.81 7.49 14.48
C TYR A 75 -23.78 6.21 13.64
#